data_AF-A0A956GWQ5-F1
#
_entry.id   AF-A0A956GWQ5-F1
#
_cell.length_a   1.000
_cell.length_b   1.000
_cell.length_c   1.000
_cell.angle_alpha   90.00
_cell.angle_beta   90.00
_cell.angle_gamma   90.00
#
_symmetry.space_group_name_H-M   'P 1'
#
loop_
_entity.id
_entity.type
_entity.pdbx_description
1 polymer ?
#
loop_
_entity_poly.entity_id
_entity_poly.type
_entity_poly.pdbx_seq_one_letter_code
_entity_poly.pdbx_strand_id
1 'polypeptide(L)'
;MKAARSVARGLAAALALVLAAGPAAAWEAQTTHAGLAEQAAASSSLHQRLIDLGFAGGLYEELTVPPADAPELIAALDRYSPIQGFVPDQRGRQYAVAWLVAGAVLADSNPTWAADHFLDPATGKGLRIDRGFAARVSELVAERLGRRAVPERGVAATDWVVSKDNPFGLPGFVDQYVKAVASATPGERARALAGALVAAGAIVHVLQDMGSPSHVRDDAEAHLDRVGPARDDLGSRFERIAALSYGRLGVPAGEAVARPSLRAYFTDADGQGLADLTAASYFS
;
A
#
# COMPACT_ATOMS: atom_id res chain seq x y z
N MET A 1 -46.50 29.77 7.24
CA MET A 1 -45.35 29.75 6.31
C MET A 1 -43.97 29.98 6.94
N LYS A 2 -43.82 30.54 8.16
CA LYS A 2 -42.49 30.71 8.79
C LYS A 2 -41.89 29.43 9.39
N ALA A 3 -42.71 28.48 9.83
CA ALA A 3 -42.26 27.22 10.44
C ALA A 3 -41.63 26.22 9.45
N ALA A 4 -42.06 26.20 8.18
CA ALA A 4 -41.50 25.29 7.17
C ALA A 4 -40.06 25.67 6.73
N ARG A 5 -39.66 26.94 6.92
CA ARG A 5 -38.31 27.42 6.56
C ARG A 5 -37.25 27.10 7.62
N SER A 6 -37.61 26.82 8.87
CA SER A 6 -36.61 26.47 9.91
C SER A 6 -36.22 24.99 9.87
N VAL A 7 -37.15 24.10 9.52
CA VAL A 7 -36.89 22.65 9.40
C VAL A 7 -35.97 22.37 8.20
N ALA A 8 -36.16 23.07 7.07
CA ALA A 8 -35.30 22.92 5.90
C ALA A 8 -33.85 23.41 6.12
N ARG A 9 -33.64 24.41 6.98
CA ARG A 9 -32.29 24.88 7.35
C ARG A 9 -31.59 23.94 8.33
N GLY A 10 -32.35 23.28 9.20
CA GLY A 10 -31.82 22.24 10.10
C GLY A 10 -31.36 20.98 9.35
N LEU A 11 -32.13 20.52 8.35
CA LEU A 11 -31.74 19.37 7.52
C LEU A 11 -30.54 19.68 6.61
N ALA A 12 -30.46 20.89 6.04
CA ALA A 12 -29.32 21.27 5.19
C ALA A 12 -28.01 21.37 5.99
N ALA A 13 -28.06 21.84 7.25
CA ALA A 13 -26.90 21.86 8.14
C ALA A 13 -26.48 20.45 8.59
N ALA A 14 -27.44 19.55 8.84
CA ALA A 14 -27.16 18.15 9.18
C ALA A 14 -26.61 17.35 7.98
N LEU A 15 -27.09 17.60 6.76
CA LEU A 15 -26.55 16.97 5.54
C LEU A 15 -25.16 17.51 5.17
N ALA A 16 -24.89 18.80 5.43
CA ALA A 16 -23.58 19.39 5.23
C ALA A 16 -22.53 18.89 6.26
N LEU A 17 -22.97 18.49 7.46
CA LEU A 17 -22.11 17.89 8.49
C LEU A 17 -21.79 16.40 8.23
N VAL A 18 -22.61 15.68 7.46
CA VAL A 18 -22.29 14.30 7.04
C VAL A 18 -21.34 14.28 5.82
N LEU A 19 -21.27 15.39 5.07
CA LEU A 19 -20.30 15.57 3.98
C LEU A 19 -18.97 16.21 4.43
N ALA A 20 -18.89 16.64 5.69
CA ALA A 20 -17.69 17.27 6.26
C ALA A 20 -17.05 16.31 7.27
N ALA A 21 -15.89 15.77 6.88
CA ALA A 21 -15.00 14.86 7.63
C ALA A 21 -15.25 13.36 7.45
N GLY A 22 -15.11 12.87 6.22
CA GLY A 22 -14.39 11.60 6.04
C GLY A 22 -12.90 11.83 6.37
N PRO A 23 -12.18 10.86 6.94
CA PRO A 23 -10.74 11.02 7.14
C PRO A 23 -10.11 11.32 5.78
N ALA A 24 -9.34 12.40 5.67
CA ALA A 24 -8.49 12.59 4.52
C ALA A 24 -7.40 11.52 4.64
N ALA A 25 -7.69 10.37 4.03
CA ALA A 25 -6.72 9.34 3.71
C ALA A 25 -5.83 9.90 2.59
N ALA A 26 -4.97 10.88 2.91
CA ALA A 26 -3.95 11.37 2.00
C ALA A 26 -2.72 10.44 1.98
N TRP A 27 -3.01 9.15 2.02
CA TRP A 27 -2.07 8.06 1.84
C TRP A 27 -2.84 6.99 1.10
N GLU A 28 -2.60 6.90 -0.20
CA GLU A 28 -3.56 6.32 -1.16
C GLU A 28 -3.46 4.80 -1.29
N ALA A 29 -2.76 4.19 -0.34
CA ALA A 29 -2.62 2.76 -0.22
C ALA A 29 -3.98 2.07 -0.03
N GLN A 30 -4.88 2.68 0.77
CA GLN A 30 -6.19 2.10 1.16
C GLN A 30 -7.21 2.03 0.02
N THR A 31 -6.99 2.79 -1.06
CA THR A 31 -7.90 2.86 -2.21
C THR A 31 -7.26 2.25 -3.43
N THR A 32 -6.38 3.00 -4.10
CA THR A 32 -5.90 2.68 -5.43
C THR A 32 -4.94 1.50 -5.39
N HIS A 33 -3.96 1.49 -4.47
CA HIS A 33 -3.03 0.36 -4.34
C HIS A 33 -3.73 -0.93 -3.90
N ALA A 34 -4.67 -0.83 -2.95
CA ALA A 34 -5.52 -1.95 -2.56
C ALA A 34 -6.25 -2.56 -3.77
N GLY A 35 -6.85 -1.70 -4.61
CA GLY A 35 -7.54 -2.12 -5.84
C GLY A 35 -6.60 -2.76 -6.85
N LEU A 36 -5.44 -2.15 -7.09
CA LEU A 36 -4.41 -2.68 -8.00
C LEU A 36 -3.86 -4.03 -7.51
N ALA A 37 -3.68 -4.21 -6.20
CA ALA A 37 -3.21 -5.47 -5.63
C ALA A 37 -4.26 -6.59 -5.78
N GLU A 38 -5.53 -6.27 -5.53
CA GLU A 38 -6.66 -7.15 -5.81
C GLU A 38 -6.75 -7.58 -7.27
N GLN A 39 -6.63 -6.61 -8.18
CA GLN A 39 -6.71 -6.85 -9.60
C GLN A 39 -5.53 -7.69 -10.09
N ALA A 40 -4.31 -7.40 -9.63
CA ALA A 40 -3.13 -8.20 -9.92
C ALA A 40 -3.28 -9.64 -9.42
N ALA A 41 -3.85 -9.85 -8.24
CA ALA A 41 -4.15 -11.19 -7.74
C ALA A 41 -5.12 -11.93 -8.68
N ALA A 42 -6.22 -11.26 -9.06
CA ALA A 42 -7.26 -11.82 -9.91
C ALA A 42 -6.80 -12.09 -11.37
N SER A 43 -5.87 -11.30 -11.89
CA SER A 43 -5.33 -11.47 -13.25
C SER A 43 -4.11 -12.39 -13.33
N SER A 44 -3.59 -12.84 -12.19
CA SER A 44 -2.42 -13.72 -12.11
C SER A 44 -2.80 -15.20 -11.98
N SER A 45 -1.79 -16.07 -12.00
CA SER A 45 -1.94 -17.49 -11.66
C SER A 45 -2.02 -17.75 -10.15
N LEU A 46 -2.06 -16.73 -9.30
CA LEU A 46 -2.03 -16.88 -7.83
C LEU A 46 -3.17 -17.77 -7.32
N HIS A 47 -4.39 -17.62 -7.84
CA HIS A 47 -5.51 -18.47 -7.44
C HIS A 47 -5.21 -19.96 -7.64
N GLN A 48 -4.76 -20.33 -8.84
CA GLN A 48 -4.41 -21.71 -9.16
C GLN A 48 -3.20 -22.17 -8.35
N ARG A 49 -2.19 -21.30 -8.17
CA ARG A 49 -1.01 -21.62 -7.38
C ARG A 49 -1.35 -21.97 -5.93
N LEU A 50 -2.29 -21.26 -5.30
CA LEU A 50 -2.74 -21.56 -3.96
C LEU A 50 -3.45 -22.92 -3.89
N ILE A 51 -4.29 -23.24 -4.88
CA ILE A 51 -4.93 -24.56 -5.00
C ILE A 51 -3.87 -25.67 -5.13
N ASP A 52 -2.86 -25.47 -5.96
CA ASP A 52 -1.77 -26.43 -6.16
C ASP A 52 -0.95 -26.66 -4.87
N LEU A 53 -0.89 -25.66 -3.98
CA LEU A 53 -0.26 -25.74 -2.67
C LEU A 53 -1.17 -26.39 -1.60
N GLY A 54 -2.39 -26.79 -1.95
CA GLY A 54 -3.34 -27.46 -1.07
C GLY A 54 -4.36 -26.53 -0.39
N PHE A 55 -4.44 -25.26 -0.79
CA PHE A 55 -5.46 -24.32 -0.31
C PHE A 55 -6.63 -24.30 -1.30
N ALA A 56 -7.61 -25.18 -1.07
CA ALA A 56 -8.65 -25.50 -2.05
C ALA A 56 -9.54 -24.30 -2.45
N GLY A 57 -9.68 -23.29 -1.59
CA GLY A 57 -10.39 -22.05 -1.88
C GLY A 57 -9.59 -21.05 -2.72
N GLY A 58 -8.30 -21.31 -2.99
CA GLY A 58 -7.41 -20.41 -3.72
C GLY A 58 -7.37 -19.02 -3.08
N LEU A 59 -7.65 -17.97 -3.86
CA LEU A 59 -7.75 -16.59 -3.38
C LEU A 59 -8.84 -16.37 -2.30
N TYR A 60 -9.83 -17.25 -2.24
CA TYR A 60 -10.95 -17.19 -1.29
C TYR A 60 -10.80 -18.19 -0.14
N GLU A 61 -9.62 -18.80 0.03
CA GLU A 61 -9.31 -19.59 1.21
C GLU A 61 -9.37 -18.69 2.46
N GLU A 62 -10.10 -19.11 3.49
CA GLU A 62 -10.10 -18.44 4.80
C GLU A 62 -8.81 -18.81 5.54
N LEU A 63 -7.94 -17.82 5.75
CA LEU A 63 -6.70 -17.96 6.52
C LEU A 63 -6.87 -17.31 7.88
N THR A 64 -6.43 -18.00 8.92
CA THR A 64 -6.48 -17.49 10.30
C THR A 64 -5.08 -17.20 10.82
N VAL A 65 -4.85 -15.96 11.24
CA VAL A 65 -3.68 -15.54 12.03
C VAL A 65 -4.16 -15.14 13.41
N PRO A 66 -4.15 -16.05 14.41
CA PRO A 66 -4.58 -15.72 15.77
C PRO A 66 -3.87 -14.45 16.26
N PRO A 67 -4.57 -13.46 16.86
CA PRO A 67 -3.93 -12.21 17.26
C PRO A 67 -2.74 -12.37 18.21
N ALA A 68 -2.74 -13.42 19.02
CA ALA A 68 -1.62 -13.75 19.90
C ALA A 68 -0.34 -14.17 19.14
N ASP A 69 -0.47 -14.67 17.91
CA ASP A 69 0.65 -15.16 17.09
C ASP A 69 1.33 -14.02 16.30
N ALA A 70 0.65 -12.89 16.10
CA ALA A 70 1.16 -11.73 15.35
C ALA A 70 0.60 -10.38 15.88
N PRO A 71 0.84 -10.03 17.16
CA PRO A 71 0.20 -8.88 17.80
C PRO A 71 0.53 -7.55 17.13
N GLU A 72 1.76 -7.37 16.62
CA GLU A 72 2.17 -6.14 15.93
C GLU A 72 1.45 -5.96 14.59
N LEU A 73 1.26 -7.05 13.83
CA LEU A 73 0.53 -7.03 12.56
C LEU A 73 -0.93 -6.66 12.80
N ILE A 74 -1.58 -7.31 13.78
CA ILE A 74 -2.99 -7.02 14.11
C ILE A 74 -3.13 -5.58 14.61
N ALA A 75 -2.25 -5.12 15.50
CA ALA A 75 -2.28 -3.74 15.99
C ALA A 75 -2.03 -2.70 14.88
N ALA A 76 -1.30 -3.05 13.82
CA ALA A 76 -1.15 -2.19 12.65
C ALA A 76 -2.44 -2.15 11.81
N LEU A 77 -3.07 -3.30 11.58
CA LEU A 77 -4.31 -3.41 10.80
C LEU A 77 -5.54 -2.81 11.51
N ASP A 78 -5.58 -2.85 12.85
CA ASP A 78 -6.65 -2.26 13.66
C ASP A 78 -6.73 -0.72 13.53
N ARG A 79 -5.73 -0.08 12.92
CA ARG A 79 -5.75 1.35 12.61
C ARG A 79 -6.59 1.70 11.40
N TYR A 80 -6.99 0.69 10.62
CA TYR A 80 -7.78 0.84 9.40
C TYR A 80 -9.25 0.48 9.65
N SER A 81 -10.14 0.97 8.79
CA SER A 81 -11.56 0.67 8.92
C SER A 81 -11.85 -0.77 8.48
N PRO A 82 -12.53 -1.59 9.29
CA PRO A 82 -12.89 -2.97 8.89
C PRO A 82 -13.79 -3.04 7.66
N ILE A 83 -14.54 -1.97 7.35
CA ILE A 83 -15.41 -1.87 6.17
C ILE A 83 -14.59 -1.94 4.88
N GLN A 84 -13.28 -1.66 4.95
CA GLN A 84 -12.37 -1.80 3.82
C GLN A 84 -12.01 -3.26 3.53
N GLY A 85 -12.49 -4.26 4.28
CA GLY A 85 -12.44 -5.66 3.85
C GLY A 85 -11.06 -6.33 3.78
N PHE A 86 -9.99 -5.65 4.21
CA PHE A 86 -8.64 -6.22 4.38
C PHE A 86 -8.21 -6.28 5.85
N VAL A 87 -9.03 -5.78 6.78
CA VAL A 87 -8.82 -5.97 8.22
C VAL A 87 -9.41 -7.32 8.63
N PRO A 88 -8.67 -8.19 9.33
CA PRO A 88 -9.20 -9.46 9.81
C PRO A 88 -10.28 -9.28 10.88
N ASP A 89 -11.11 -10.32 11.07
CA ASP A 89 -12.05 -10.34 12.19
C ASP A 89 -11.32 -10.44 13.55
N GLN A 90 -12.06 -10.38 14.66
CA GLN A 90 -11.49 -10.47 16.02
C GLN A 90 -10.72 -11.77 16.31
N ARG A 91 -10.90 -12.81 15.48
CA ARG A 91 -10.17 -14.09 15.58
C ARG A 91 -8.96 -14.12 14.65
N GLY A 92 -8.70 -13.04 13.92
CA GLY A 92 -7.62 -12.95 12.96
C GLY A 92 -7.94 -13.65 11.63
N ARG A 93 -9.22 -13.76 11.25
CA ARG A 93 -9.62 -14.46 10.02
C ARG A 93 -9.80 -13.49 8.87
N GLN A 94 -9.25 -13.86 7.72
CA GLN A 94 -9.44 -13.15 6.46
C GLN A 94 -9.24 -14.07 5.26
N TYR A 95 -9.75 -13.67 4.09
CA TYR A 95 -9.48 -14.37 2.84
C TYR A 95 -8.02 -14.18 2.38
N ALA A 96 -7.46 -15.14 1.65
CA ALA A 96 -6.10 -15.06 1.13
C ALA A 96 -5.85 -13.76 0.32
N VAL A 97 -6.76 -13.37 -0.57
CA VAL A 97 -6.64 -12.10 -1.30
C VAL A 97 -6.67 -10.88 -0.37
N ALA A 98 -7.44 -10.93 0.72
CA ALA A 98 -7.52 -9.84 1.68
C ALA A 98 -6.21 -9.67 2.49
N TRP A 99 -5.49 -10.75 2.77
CA TRP A 99 -4.14 -10.69 3.35
C TRP A 99 -3.09 -10.09 2.41
N LEU A 100 -3.19 -10.35 1.10
CA LEU A 100 -2.37 -9.68 0.09
C LEU A 100 -2.64 -8.17 0.09
N VAL A 101 -3.91 -7.78 0.06
CA VAL A 101 -4.33 -6.38 0.06
C VAL A 101 -3.91 -5.67 1.34
N ALA A 102 -4.04 -6.34 2.50
CA ALA A 102 -3.55 -5.85 3.78
C ALA A 102 -2.05 -5.50 3.71
N GLY A 103 -1.24 -6.35 3.09
CA GLY A 103 0.16 -6.07 2.81
C GLY A 103 0.39 -4.81 1.99
N ALA A 104 -0.37 -4.65 0.90
CA ALA A 104 -0.26 -3.49 0.03
C ALA A 104 -0.66 -2.18 0.73
N VAL A 105 -1.53 -2.25 1.74
CA VAL A 105 -1.94 -1.10 2.55
C VAL A 105 -0.94 -0.78 3.67
N LEU A 106 -0.32 -1.81 4.24
CA LEU A 106 0.60 -1.68 5.36
C LEU A 106 1.99 -1.15 4.97
N ALA A 107 2.37 -1.25 3.68
CA ALA A 107 3.67 -0.80 3.19
C ALA A 107 4.01 0.64 3.64
N ASP A 108 2.99 1.49 3.78
CA ASP A 108 3.15 2.91 4.11
C ASP A 108 2.64 3.31 5.47
N SER A 109 2.31 2.32 6.28
CA SER A 109 1.91 2.55 7.67
C SER A 109 3.02 3.24 8.48
N ASN A 110 4.25 3.31 7.94
CA ASN A 110 5.40 3.97 8.53
C ASN A 110 6.06 4.97 7.54
N PRO A 111 6.14 6.27 7.88
CA PRO A 111 6.78 7.28 7.04
C PRO A 111 8.25 6.99 6.70
N THR A 112 8.96 6.26 7.56
CA THR A 112 10.33 5.85 7.25
C THR A 112 10.39 4.81 6.14
N TRP A 113 9.39 3.91 6.05
CA TRP A 113 9.32 2.92 4.96
C TRP A 113 8.88 3.57 3.66
N ALA A 114 7.89 4.46 3.70
CA ALA A 114 7.45 5.22 2.53
C ALA A 114 8.61 5.99 1.85
N ALA A 115 9.57 6.49 2.63
CA ALA A 115 10.76 7.14 2.08
C ALA A 115 11.64 6.20 1.23
N ASP A 116 11.55 4.89 1.46
CA ASP A 116 12.30 3.87 0.74
C ASP A 116 11.56 3.38 -0.52
N HIS A 117 10.43 4.01 -0.89
CA HIS A 117 9.61 3.64 -2.06
C HIS A 117 9.94 4.45 -3.32
N PHE A 118 11.06 5.19 -3.29
CA PHE A 118 11.51 6.00 -4.42
C PHE A 118 12.61 5.28 -5.19
N LEU A 119 12.66 5.49 -6.50
CA LEU A 119 13.70 4.98 -7.39
C LEU A 119 13.83 5.85 -8.63
N ASP A 120 14.89 6.65 -8.71
CA ASP A 120 15.31 7.24 -9.98
C ASP A 120 16.02 6.17 -10.83
N PRO A 121 15.42 5.69 -11.95
CA PRO A 121 16.01 4.62 -12.76
C PRO A 121 17.28 5.07 -13.49
N ALA A 122 17.47 6.38 -13.72
CA ALA A 122 18.67 6.89 -14.40
C ALA A 122 19.90 6.84 -13.50
N THR A 123 19.70 6.96 -12.18
CA THR A 123 20.81 7.00 -11.21
C THR A 123 20.84 5.82 -10.24
N GLY A 124 19.78 5.01 -10.20
CA GLY A 124 19.60 3.87 -9.30
C GLY A 124 19.43 4.27 -7.84
N LYS A 125 19.04 5.51 -7.55
CA LYS A 125 18.97 6.07 -6.19
C LYS A 125 17.52 6.19 -5.71
N GLY A 126 17.32 6.04 -4.41
CA GLY A 126 16.07 6.37 -3.75
C GLY A 126 15.97 7.85 -3.37
N LEU A 127 14.99 8.15 -2.51
CA LEU A 127 14.59 9.49 -2.09
C LEU A 127 15.76 10.37 -1.67
N ARG A 128 15.74 11.63 -2.10
CA ARG A 128 16.60 12.70 -1.58
C ARG A 128 15.83 14.00 -1.44
N ILE A 129 15.75 14.51 -0.22
CA ILE A 129 15.11 15.80 0.05
C ILE A 129 16.03 16.71 0.84
N ASP A 130 15.84 18.02 0.66
CA ASP A 130 16.52 19.02 1.47
C ASP A 130 16.13 18.87 2.96
N ARG A 131 17.09 19.11 3.85
CA ARG A 131 16.90 19.03 5.30
C ARG A 131 15.77 19.95 5.79
N GLY A 132 15.66 21.16 5.24
CA GLY A 132 14.62 22.11 5.58
C GLY A 132 13.24 21.64 5.11
N PHE A 133 13.16 20.93 3.98
CA PHE A 133 11.92 20.27 3.55
C PHE A 133 11.57 19.08 4.46
N ALA A 134 12.51 18.18 4.71
CA ALA A 134 12.32 17.03 5.59
C ALA A 134 11.82 17.43 6.99
N ALA A 135 12.37 18.52 7.57
CA ALA A 135 11.95 19.03 8.86
C ALA A 135 10.50 19.54 8.86
N ARG A 136 10.09 20.27 7.81
CA ARG A 136 8.71 20.77 7.66
C ARG A 136 7.71 19.63 7.51
N VAL A 137 8.01 18.63 6.68
CA VAL A 137 7.14 17.45 6.52
C VAL A 137 7.10 16.63 7.82
N SER A 138 8.25 16.45 8.49
CA SER A 138 8.32 15.74 9.76
C SER A 138 7.49 16.41 10.86
N GLU A 139 7.46 17.74 10.93
CA GLU A 139 6.61 18.47 11.88
C GLU A 139 5.12 18.16 11.65
N LEU A 140 4.70 18.13 10.38
CA LEU A 140 3.32 17.78 9.99
C LEU A 140 2.99 16.31 10.28
N VAL A 141 3.90 15.38 9.98
CA VAL A 141 3.75 13.94 10.21
C VAL A 141 3.80 13.58 11.70
N ALA A 142 4.61 14.29 12.49
CA ALA A 142 4.81 14.03 13.91
C ALA A 142 3.54 14.25 14.73
N GLU A 143 2.68 15.19 14.30
CA GLU A 143 1.36 15.40 14.89
C GLU A 143 0.40 14.21 14.71
N ARG A 144 0.64 13.34 13.71
CA ARG A 144 -0.30 12.28 13.28
C ARG A 144 0.18 10.85 13.53
N LEU A 145 1.45 10.53 13.25
CA LEU A 145 1.95 9.15 13.19
C LEU A 145 2.91 8.80 14.34
N GLY A 146 2.78 9.49 15.48
CA GLY A 146 3.53 9.16 16.68
C GLY A 146 4.99 9.61 16.63
N ARG A 147 5.26 10.80 16.05
CA ARG A 147 6.58 11.47 16.08
C ARG A 147 7.71 10.74 15.35
N ARG A 148 7.43 10.10 14.21
CA ARG A 148 8.51 9.60 13.33
C ARG A 148 8.83 10.66 12.27
N ALA A 149 10.10 11.02 12.19
CA ALA A 149 10.59 11.98 11.19
C ALA A 149 10.62 11.32 9.81
N VAL A 150 10.28 12.10 8.79
CA VAL A 150 10.56 11.75 7.40
C VAL A 150 12.07 11.89 7.19
N PRO A 151 12.77 10.83 6.78
CA PRO A 151 14.21 10.89 6.60
C PRO A 151 14.58 11.76 5.39
N GLU A 152 15.74 12.41 5.44
CA GLU A 152 16.27 13.20 4.31
C GLU A 152 16.62 12.31 3.09
N ARG A 153 16.77 11.01 3.32
CA ARG A 153 17.17 10.03 2.31
C ARG A 153 16.46 8.70 2.53
N GLY A 154 16.15 8.02 1.44
CA GLY A 154 15.67 6.64 1.42
C GLY A 154 16.64 5.69 0.73
N VAL A 155 16.53 4.42 1.05
CA VAL A 155 17.04 3.32 0.24
C VAL A 155 16.26 3.28 -1.07
N ALA A 156 16.91 2.91 -2.18
CA ALA A 156 16.19 2.76 -3.45
C ALA A 156 15.16 1.63 -3.35
N ALA A 157 13.98 1.80 -3.95
CA ALA A 157 12.88 0.84 -3.90
C ALA A 157 13.30 -0.61 -4.21
N THR A 158 14.15 -0.81 -5.22
CA THR A 158 14.67 -2.15 -5.58
C THR A 158 15.51 -2.78 -4.48
N ASP A 159 16.26 -1.97 -3.74
CA ASP A 159 17.13 -2.44 -2.66
C ASP A 159 16.33 -2.59 -1.37
N TRP A 160 15.32 -1.75 -1.14
CA TRP A 160 14.40 -1.83 -0.01
C TRP A 160 13.57 -3.11 -0.03
N VAL A 161 13.04 -3.49 -1.20
CA VAL A 161 12.26 -4.72 -1.37
C VAL A 161 13.06 -5.97 -0.99
N VAL A 162 14.39 -5.97 -1.16
CA VAL A 162 15.24 -7.12 -0.79
C VAL A 162 15.96 -6.93 0.55
N SER A 163 15.77 -5.78 1.21
CA SER A 163 16.43 -5.46 2.47
C SER A 163 15.93 -6.36 3.60
N LYS A 164 16.85 -6.75 4.49
CA LYS A 164 16.53 -7.42 5.75
C LYS A 164 15.82 -6.49 6.75
N ASP A 165 15.97 -5.18 6.56
CA ASP A 165 15.39 -4.16 7.43
C ASP A 165 13.93 -3.85 7.02
N ASN A 166 13.50 -4.36 5.85
CA ASN A 166 12.10 -4.33 5.43
C ASN A 166 11.35 -5.53 6.02
N PRO A 167 10.44 -5.31 7.00
CA PRO A 167 9.72 -6.40 7.65
C PRO A 167 8.76 -7.14 6.70
N PHE A 168 8.40 -6.52 5.58
CA PHE A 168 7.52 -7.08 4.57
C PHE A 168 8.24 -7.30 3.22
N GLY A 169 9.58 -7.29 3.22
CA GLY A 169 10.39 -7.48 2.03
C GLY A 169 10.48 -8.95 1.58
N LEU A 170 11.21 -9.17 0.48
CA LEU A 170 11.46 -10.47 -0.12
C LEU A 170 12.00 -11.52 0.87
N PRO A 171 12.93 -11.19 1.81
CA PRO A 171 13.36 -12.16 2.81
C PRO A 171 12.20 -12.68 3.67
N GLY A 172 11.31 -11.79 4.11
CA GLY A 172 10.11 -12.13 4.88
C GLY A 172 9.13 -12.96 4.06
N PHE A 173 8.90 -12.58 2.80
CA PHE A 173 8.10 -13.37 1.85
C PHE A 173 8.61 -14.80 1.72
N VAL A 174 9.91 -14.98 1.44
CA VAL A 174 10.52 -16.29 1.23
C VAL A 174 10.44 -17.15 2.48
N ASP A 175 10.78 -16.59 3.66
CA ASP A 175 10.70 -17.31 4.94
C ASP A 175 9.28 -17.81 5.23
N GLN A 176 8.28 -16.93 5.08
CA GLN A 176 6.88 -17.28 5.31
C GLN A 176 6.35 -18.26 4.25
N TYR A 177 6.73 -18.09 2.99
CA TYR A 177 6.36 -19.00 1.91
C TYR A 177 6.92 -20.41 2.15
N VAL A 178 8.19 -20.53 2.56
CA VAL A 178 8.80 -21.83 2.91
C VAL A 178 8.04 -22.50 4.06
N LYS A 179 7.67 -21.76 5.11
CA LYS A 179 6.84 -22.28 6.20
C LYS A 179 5.45 -22.70 5.72
N ALA A 180 4.84 -21.91 4.84
CA ALA A 180 3.53 -22.21 4.27
C ALA A 180 3.48 -23.54 3.52
N VAL A 181 4.58 -23.93 2.86
CA VAL A 181 4.67 -25.19 2.12
C VAL A 181 5.20 -26.37 2.96
N ALA A 182 6.02 -26.11 3.97
CA ALA A 182 6.75 -27.15 4.70
C ALA A 182 6.19 -27.48 6.09
N SER A 183 5.35 -26.62 6.68
CA SER A 183 4.83 -26.84 8.04
C SER A 183 3.91 -28.06 8.14
N ALA A 184 3.99 -28.74 9.28
CA ALA A 184 3.33 -30.02 9.51
C ALA A 184 1.81 -29.88 9.55
N THR A 185 1.30 -28.85 10.22
CA THR A 185 -0.15 -28.71 10.43
C THR A 185 -0.80 -27.73 9.43
N PRO A 186 -2.07 -27.95 9.05
CA PRO A 186 -2.80 -26.98 8.24
C PRO A 186 -2.84 -25.57 8.84
N GLY A 187 -2.96 -25.46 10.17
CA GLY A 187 -2.98 -24.16 10.86
C GLY A 187 -1.66 -23.40 10.75
N GLU A 188 -0.51 -24.08 10.92
CA GLU A 188 0.80 -23.46 10.71
C GLU A 188 1.00 -23.01 9.26
N ARG A 189 0.61 -23.85 8.30
CA ARG A 189 0.68 -23.51 6.87
C ARG A 189 -0.19 -22.30 6.53
N ALA A 190 -1.42 -22.23 7.05
CA ALA A 190 -2.33 -21.11 6.81
C ALA A 190 -1.82 -19.79 7.39
N ARG A 191 -1.27 -19.82 8.63
CA ARG A 191 -0.64 -18.63 9.24
C ARG A 191 0.54 -18.13 8.42
N ALA A 192 1.42 -19.04 8.05
CA ALA A 192 2.60 -18.71 7.25
C ALA A 192 2.21 -18.22 5.86
N LEU A 193 1.17 -18.79 5.24
CA LEU A 193 0.65 -18.30 3.96
C LEU A 193 0.13 -16.86 4.09
N ALA A 194 -0.63 -16.55 5.14
CA ALA A 194 -1.08 -15.18 5.38
C ALA A 194 0.10 -14.20 5.53
N GLY A 195 1.14 -14.57 6.27
CA GLY A 195 2.38 -13.78 6.37
C GLY A 195 3.08 -13.60 5.02
N ALA A 196 3.15 -14.65 4.20
CA ALA A 196 3.72 -14.58 2.86
C ALA A 196 2.90 -13.63 1.95
N LEU A 197 1.57 -13.69 2.02
CA LEU A 197 0.69 -12.82 1.24
C LEU A 197 0.79 -11.36 1.69
N VAL A 198 0.88 -11.07 2.98
CA VAL A 198 1.16 -9.71 3.49
C VAL A 198 2.48 -9.18 2.93
N ALA A 199 3.56 -9.97 2.97
CA ALA A 199 4.84 -9.55 2.39
C ALA A 199 4.75 -9.36 0.87
N ALA A 200 4.11 -10.27 0.14
CA ALA A 200 3.90 -10.13 -1.30
C ALA A 200 3.10 -8.86 -1.65
N GLY A 201 2.07 -8.53 -0.87
CA GLY A 201 1.27 -7.33 -1.02
C GLY A 201 2.09 -6.06 -0.85
N ALA A 202 2.95 -6.02 0.18
CA ALA A 202 3.83 -4.88 0.41
C ALA A 202 4.86 -4.71 -0.73
N ILE A 203 5.41 -5.80 -1.27
CA ILE A 203 6.30 -5.75 -2.44
C ILE A 203 5.56 -5.21 -3.67
N VAL A 204 4.32 -5.67 -3.89
CA VAL A 204 3.46 -5.19 -4.98
C VAL A 204 3.15 -3.70 -4.82
N HIS A 205 2.91 -3.23 -3.59
CA HIS A 205 2.76 -1.81 -3.31
C HIS A 205 3.97 -1.00 -3.79
N VAL A 206 5.18 -1.39 -3.36
CA VAL A 206 6.41 -0.65 -3.72
C VAL A 206 6.62 -0.67 -5.24
N LEU A 207 6.20 -1.73 -5.94
CA LEU A 207 6.18 -1.74 -7.41
C LEU A 207 5.15 -0.76 -7.98
N GLN A 208 3.94 -0.71 -7.44
CA GLN A 208 2.88 0.21 -7.89
C GLN A 208 3.31 1.67 -7.77
N ASP A 209 4.08 2.03 -6.74
CA ASP A 209 4.66 3.37 -6.59
C ASP A 209 5.53 3.79 -7.78
N MET A 210 6.14 2.83 -8.50
CA MET A 210 6.90 3.12 -9.73
C MET A 210 6.01 3.62 -10.88
N GLY A 211 4.69 3.48 -10.77
CA GLY A 211 3.71 4.09 -11.66
C GLY A 211 3.44 5.57 -11.37
N SER A 212 3.92 6.10 -10.25
CA SER A 212 3.79 7.50 -9.85
C SER A 212 5.03 8.29 -10.29
N PRO A 213 4.89 9.34 -11.13
CA PRO A 213 6.04 10.09 -11.66
C PRO A 213 6.95 10.66 -10.57
N SER A 214 6.39 11.05 -9.43
CA SER A 214 7.17 11.63 -8.33
C SER A 214 8.08 10.62 -7.63
N HIS A 215 7.69 9.34 -7.57
CA HIS A 215 8.50 8.27 -6.99
C HIS A 215 9.72 7.93 -7.86
N VAL A 216 9.64 8.18 -9.16
CA VAL A 216 10.67 7.76 -10.13
C VAL A 216 11.56 8.88 -10.66
N ARG A 217 11.29 10.12 -10.24
CA ARG A 217 12.04 11.31 -10.66
C ARG A 217 12.69 12.07 -9.50
N ASP A 218 12.69 11.47 -8.31
CA ASP A 218 13.19 12.10 -7.07
C ASP A 218 12.47 13.42 -6.75
N ASP A 219 11.19 13.53 -7.14
CA ASP A 219 10.39 14.74 -6.97
C ASP A 219 9.50 14.65 -5.74
N ALA A 220 10.16 14.47 -4.60
CA ALA A 220 9.49 14.28 -3.34
C ALA A 220 8.87 15.57 -2.78
N GLU A 221 9.34 16.74 -3.23
CA GLU A 221 8.67 18.00 -2.92
C GLU A 221 7.28 18.06 -3.55
N ALA A 222 7.14 17.67 -4.83
CA ALA A 222 5.83 17.55 -5.46
C ALA A 222 5.00 16.40 -4.88
N HIS A 223 5.64 15.28 -4.53
CA HIS A 223 4.97 14.12 -3.93
C HIS A 223 4.34 14.44 -2.57
N LEU A 224 4.97 15.31 -1.78
CA LEU A 224 4.56 15.65 -0.41
C LEU A 224 3.91 17.05 -0.35
N ASP A 225 3.66 17.69 -1.50
CA ASP A 225 2.99 18.98 -1.57
C ASP A 225 1.50 18.82 -1.28
N ARG A 226 1.02 19.58 -0.29
CA ARG A 226 -0.35 19.46 0.21
C ARG A 226 -1.36 19.81 -0.89
N VAL A 227 -2.37 18.97 -1.03
CA VAL A 227 -3.47 19.16 -1.98
C VAL A 227 -4.59 20.03 -1.38
N GLY A 228 -4.67 20.14 -0.07
CA GLY A 228 -5.72 20.83 0.67
C GLY A 228 -5.36 21.17 2.12
N PRO A 229 -6.28 21.88 2.83
CA PRO A 229 -6.02 22.41 4.16
C PRO A 229 -6.13 21.35 5.27
N ALA A 230 -6.54 20.12 4.94
CA ALA A 230 -6.76 19.05 5.89
C ALA A 230 -5.44 18.69 6.59
N ARG A 231 -5.47 18.55 7.92
CA ARG A 231 -4.26 18.29 8.75
C ARG A 231 -3.65 16.93 8.45
N ASP A 232 -4.46 16.04 7.89
CA ASP A 232 -4.14 14.72 7.44
C ASP A 232 -3.74 14.65 5.96
N ASP A 233 -3.50 15.79 5.31
CA ASP A 233 -2.99 15.85 3.96
C ASP A 233 -1.46 15.78 3.93
N LEU A 234 -0.93 14.59 3.64
CA LEU A 234 0.48 14.32 3.40
C LEU A 234 0.77 14.16 1.90
N GLY A 235 -0.24 14.46 1.07
CA GLY A 235 -0.49 13.72 -0.15
C GLY A 235 0.37 14.07 -1.34
N SER A 236 0.15 13.26 -2.38
CA SER A 236 0.57 13.43 -3.76
C SER A 236 -0.65 13.83 -4.58
N ARG A 237 -0.58 14.94 -5.34
CA ARG A 237 -1.70 15.37 -6.21
C ARG A 237 -2.08 14.31 -7.23
N PHE A 238 -1.06 13.63 -7.76
CA PHE A 238 -1.24 12.58 -8.76
C PHE A 238 -2.01 11.40 -8.17
N GLU A 239 -1.54 10.87 -7.04
CA GLU A 239 -2.27 9.82 -6.32
C GLU A 239 -3.66 10.33 -6.01
N ARG A 240 -3.81 11.52 -5.42
CA ARG A 240 -5.13 12.07 -5.08
C ARG A 240 -6.14 12.07 -6.21
N ILE A 241 -5.70 12.40 -7.41
CA ILE A 241 -6.54 12.30 -8.61
C ILE A 241 -6.85 10.85 -8.94
N ALA A 242 -5.89 9.92 -8.86
CA ALA A 242 -6.10 8.50 -9.04
C ALA A 242 -7.10 7.90 -8.04
N ALA A 243 -7.01 8.15 -6.72
CA ALA A 243 -8.04 7.65 -5.80
C ALA A 243 -9.41 8.25 -6.05
N LEU A 244 -9.51 9.53 -6.44
CA LEU A 244 -10.80 10.13 -6.76
C LEU A 244 -11.39 9.58 -8.06
N SER A 245 -10.53 9.27 -9.04
CA SER A 245 -10.96 8.81 -10.36
C SER A 245 -11.29 7.32 -10.37
N TYR A 246 -10.49 6.51 -9.70
CA TYR A 246 -10.55 5.05 -9.75
C TYR A 246 -10.94 4.44 -8.41
N GLY A 247 -10.48 5.02 -7.30
CA GLY A 247 -10.64 4.43 -5.97
C GLY A 247 -10.11 2.99 -5.96
N ARG A 248 -10.76 2.11 -5.18
CA ARG A 248 -10.40 0.68 -5.15
C ARG A 248 -11.02 -0.12 -6.28
N LEU A 249 -12.28 0.16 -6.62
CA LEU A 249 -13.07 -0.70 -7.51
C LEU A 249 -13.04 -0.27 -8.98
N GLY A 250 -12.52 0.92 -9.28
CA GLY A 250 -12.46 1.49 -10.62
C GLY A 250 -11.07 1.44 -11.26
N VAL A 251 -10.12 0.69 -10.68
CA VAL A 251 -8.77 0.56 -11.26
C VAL A 251 -8.82 -0.10 -12.65
N PRO A 252 -8.20 0.49 -13.69
CA PRO A 252 -8.25 -0.05 -15.05
C PRO A 252 -7.62 -1.44 -15.13
N ALA A 253 -8.23 -2.32 -15.94
CA ALA A 253 -7.62 -3.61 -16.25
C ALA A 253 -6.28 -3.44 -16.98
N GLY A 254 -5.27 -4.15 -16.51
CA GLY A 254 -3.96 -4.24 -17.15
C GLY A 254 -3.71 -5.61 -17.77
N GLU A 255 -2.72 -5.67 -18.66
CA GLU A 255 -2.23 -6.92 -19.21
C GLU A 255 -1.12 -7.50 -18.31
N ALA A 256 -1.05 -8.83 -18.23
CA ALA A 256 0.01 -9.49 -17.48
C ALA A 256 1.35 -9.31 -18.20
N VAL A 257 2.34 -8.76 -17.48
CA VAL A 257 3.72 -8.62 -17.96
C VAL A 257 4.58 -9.68 -17.28
N ALA A 258 5.44 -10.34 -18.05
CA ALA A 258 6.43 -11.27 -17.52
C ALA A 258 7.82 -10.63 -17.58
N ARG A 259 8.55 -10.66 -16.47
CA ARG A 259 9.94 -10.19 -16.38
C ARG A 259 10.84 -11.27 -15.80
N PRO A 260 12.14 -11.31 -16.17
CA PRO A 260 13.05 -12.40 -15.78
C PRO A 260 13.40 -12.40 -14.29
N SER A 261 13.15 -11.31 -13.57
CA SER A 261 13.40 -11.20 -12.13
C SER A 261 12.46 -10.19 -11.49
N LEU A 262 12.35 -10.22 -10.16
CA LEU A 262 11.62 -9.20 -9.41
C LEU A 262 12.15 -7.79 -9.70
N ARG A 263 13.48 -7.60 -9.74
CA ARG A 263 14.10 -6.30 -10.03
C ARG A 263 13.71 -5.77 -11.41
N ALA A 264 13.62 -6.64 -12.41
CA ALA A 264 13.27 -6.25 -13.78
C ALA A 264 11.82 -5.73 -13.93
N TYR A 265 10.93 -5.97 -12.97
CA TYR A 265 9.63 -5.29 -12.92
C TYR A 265 9.77 -3.80 -12.55
N PHE A 266 10.77 -3.44 -11.75
CA PHE A 266 11.04 -2.06 -11.34
C PHE A 266 11.83 -1.31 -12.41
N THR A 267 13.00 -1.84 -12.77
CA THR A 267 13.93 -1.23 -13.73
C THR A 267 14.76 -2.33 -14.40
N ASP A 268 15.07 -2.17 -15.68
CA ASP A 268 15.90 -3.12 -16.43
C ASP A 268 16.67 -2.42 -17.57
N ALA A 269 17.71 -3.08 -18.08
CA ALA A 269 18.59 -2.54 -19.12
C ALA A 269 17.87 -2.29 -20.46
N ASP A 270 16.73 -2.94 -20.69
CA ASP A 270 15.87 -2.73 -21.85
C ASP A 270 14.95 -1.49 -21.71
N GLY A 271 14.97 -0.82 -20.55
CA GLY A 271 14.12 0.33 -20.25
C GLY A 271 12.63 0.00 -20.16
N GLN A 272 12.27 -1.27 -19.95
CA GLN A 272 10.89 -1.74 -19.86
C GLN A 272 10.45 -2.03 -18.42
N GLY A 273 11.24 -1.67 -17.41
CA GLY A 273 10.78 -1.66 -16.03
C GLY A 273 9.74 -0.55 -15.83
N LEU A 274 8.84 -0.73 -14.85
CA LEU A 274 7.78 0.25 -14.60
C LEU A 274 8.34 1.64 -14.28
N ALA A 275 9.43 1.73 -13.52
CA ALA A 275 10.09 3.00 -13.23
C ALA A 275 10.67 3.65 -14.50
N ASP A 276 11.30 2.84 -15.36
CA ASP A 276 11.88 3.31 -16.63
C ASP A 276 10.79 3.92 -17.53
N LEU A 277 9.69 3.18 -17.71
CA LEU A 277 8.57 3.59 -18.55
C LEU A 277 7.88 4.84 -18.01
N THR A 278 7.64 4.90 -16.70
CA THR A 278 7.01 6.06 -16.05
C THR A 278 7.90 7.29 -16.17
N ALA A 279 9.19 7.16 -15.86
CA ALA A 279 10.15 8.27 -15.92
C ALA A 279 10.33 8.82 -17.34
N ALA A 280 10.23 7.96 -18.36
CA ALA A 280 10.32 8.36 -19.76
C ALA A 280 9.04 9.01 -20.32
N SER A 281 7.88 8.66 -19.76
CA SER A 281 6.57 9.03 -20.34
C SER A 281 5.89 10.20 -19.65
N TYR A 282 6.23 10.46 -18.38
CA TYR A 282 5.51 11.42 -17.55
C TYR A 282 6.45 12.43 -16.89
N PHE A 283 5.88 13.59 -16.59
CA PHE A 283 6.51 14.65 -15.81
C PHE A 283 5.84 14.71 -14.43
N SER A 284 6.62 15.02 -13.41
CA SER A 284 6.14 15.38 -12.07
C SER A 284 6.08 16.90 -11.92
#